data_AF-A0A0A3I5I9-F1
#
_entry.id   AF-A0A0A3I5I9-F1
#
_cell.length_a   1.000
_cell.length_b   1.000
_cell.length_c   1.000
_cell.angle_alpha   90.00
_cell.angle_beta   90.00
_cell.angle_gamma   90.00
#
_symmetry.space_group_name_H-M   'P 1'
#
loop_
_entity.id
_entity.type
_entity.pdbx_description
1 polymer ?
#
loop_
_entity_poly.entity_id
_entity_poly.type
_entity_poly.pdbx_seq_one_letter_code
_entity_poly.pdbx_strand_id
1 'polypeptide(L)'
;MKKMLFYLLYFVVTMLVTYALNWILVLFIGGVRFTAAEGPPGDISLVGKLVFSIGIPVFYFIGLILVFLFYRFLLKQFAIEIHKTIPIIINIVVTIYLIISFSYVVFDLS
;
A
#
# COMPACT_ATOMS: atom_id res chain seq x y z
N MET A 1 22.65 14.63 -10.72
CA MET A 1 21.33 15.29 -10.54
C MET A 1 20.18 14.56 -11.24
N LYS A 2 20.27 14.19 -12.52
CA LYS A 2 19.17 13.50 -13.24
C LYS A 2 18.64 12.22 -12.55
N LYS A 3 19.52 11.35 -12.03
CA LYS A 3 19.10 10.11 -11.33
C LYS A 3 18.27 10.38 -10.06
N MET A 4 18.62 11.42 -9.31
CA MET A 4 17.90 11.82 -8.09
C MET A 4 16.46 12.23 -8.41
N LEU A 5 16.25 12.94 -9.53
CA LEU A 5 14.92 13.32 -10.00
C LEU A 5 14.04 12.09 -10.25
N PHE A 6 14.57 11.03 -10.86
CA PHE A 6 13.81 9.80 -11.13
C PHE A 6 13.45 9.01 -9.87
N TYR A 7 14.31 9.02 -8.85
CA TYR A 7 13.96 8.47 -7.53
C TYR A 7 12.88 9.31 -6.85
N LEU A 8 13.00 10.63 -6.92
CA LEU A 8 12.03 11.54 -6.31
C LEU A 8 10.67 11.44 -6.99
N LEU A 9 10.64 11.34 -8.33
CA LEU A 9 9.42 11.10 -9.09
C LEU A 9 8.75 9.78 -8.66
N TYR A 10 9.53 8.69 -8.60
CA TYR A 10 9.01 7.40 -8.14
C TYR A 10 8.45 7.50 -6.72
N PHE A 11 9.16 8.17 -5.81
CA PHE A 11 8.73 8.37 -4.43
C PHE A 11 7.41 9.15 -4.35
N VAL A 12 7.33 10.31 -5.02
CA VAL A 12 6.13 11.17 -5.00
C VAL A 12 4.92 10.43 -5.57
N VAL A 13 5.09 9.76 -6.72
CA VAL A 13 4.01 8.97 -7.33
C VAL A 13 3.56 7.83 -6.41
N THR A 14 4.52 7.10 -5.82
CA THR A 14 4.22 6.01 -4.89
C THR A 14 3.45 6.52 -3.67
N MET A 15 3.84 7.67 -3.11
CA MET A 15 3.17 8.28 -1.96
C MET A 15 1.75 8.74 -2.30
N LEU A 16 1.55 9.41 -3.44
CA LEU A 16 0.22 9.86 -3.88
C LEU A 16 -0.74 8.70 -4.12
N VAL A 17 -0.28 7.66 -4.83
CA VAL A 17 -1.10 6.46 -5.09
C VAL A 17 -1.41 5.73 -3.78
N THR A 18 -0.42 5.59 -2.90
CA THR A 18 -0.61 4.96 -1.59
C THR A 18 -1.62 5.73 -0.75
N TYR A 19 -1.53 7.07 -0.73
CA TYR A 19 -2.46 7.91 0.01
C TYR A 19 -3.90 7.76 -0.49
N ALA A 20 -4.11 7.81 -1.81
CA ALA A 20 -5.43 7.62 -2.41
C ALA A 20 -5.99 6.22 -2.10
N LEU A 21 -5.17 5.18 -2.25
CA LEU A 21 -5.55 3.80 -1.97
C LEU A 21 -5.86 3.58 -0.49
N ASN A 22 -5.10 4.20 0.41
CA ASN A 22 -5.36 4.16 1.85
C ASN A 22 -6.76 4.69 2.16
N TRP A 23 -7.13 5.86 1.65
CA TRP A 23 -8.47 6.42 1.88
C TRP A 23 -9.60 5.55 1.31
N ILE A 24 -9.44 5.05 0.09
CA ILE A 24 -10.44 4.17 -0.54
C ILE A 24 -10.63 2.91 0.32
N LEU A 25 -9.53 2.30 0.79
CA LEU A 25 -9.60 1.09 1.60
C LEU A 25 -10.16 1.34 2.99
N VAL A 26 -9.83 2.46 3.63
CA VAL A 26 -10.43 2.84 4.93
C VAL A 26 -11.95 2.97 4.79
N LEU A 27 -12.43 3.68 3.76
CA LEU A 27 -13.87 3.81 3.50
C LEU A 27 -14.52 2.46 3.18
N PHE A 28 -13.84 1.61 2.41
CA PHE A 28 -14.31 0.28 2.07
C PHE A 28 -14.43 -0.62 3.30
N ILE A 29 -13.39 -0.68 4.14
CA ILE A 29 -13.39 -1.44 5.40
C ILE A 29 -14.51 -0.94 6.30
N GLY A 30 -14.67 0.38 6.44
CA GLY A 30 -15.76 0.98 7.19
C GLY A 30 -17.14 0.54 6.70
N GLY A 31 -17.36 0.54 5.38
CA GLY A 31 -18.62 0.06 4.78
C GLY A 31 -18.89 -1.43 5.00
N VAL A 32 -17.86 -2.27 4.89
CA VAL A 32 -17.97 -3.71 5.17
C VAL A 32 -18.35 -3.95 6.64
N ARG A 33 -17.70 -3.25 7.56
CA ARG A 33 -17.98 -3.36 9.01
C ARG A 33 -19.36 -2.82 9.37
N PHE A 34 -19.78 -1.71 8.77
CA PHE A 34 -21.12 -1.16 8.93
C PHE A 34 -22.19 -2.19 8.53
N THR A 35 -22.00 -2.87 7.39
CA THR A 35 -22.91 -3.93 6.93
C THR A 35 -22.87 -5.14 7.86
N ALA A 36 -21.68 -5.53 8.36
CA ALA A 36 -21.54 -6.65 9.28
C ALA A 36 -22.19 -6.39 10.66
N ALA A 37 -22.32 -5.13 11.07
CA ALA A 37 -22.96 -4.76 12.34
C ALA A 37 -24.47 -5.05 12.36
N GLU A 38 -25.12 -5.22 11.20
CA GLU A 38 -26.55 -5.50 11.10
C GLU A 38 -26.93 -6.96 11.41
N GLY A 39 -25.96 -7.85 11.57
CA GLY A 39 -26.22 -9.26 11.89
C GLY A 39 -25.19 -9.86 12.86
N PRO A 40 -25.49 -10.97 13.56
CA PRO A 40 -24.49 -11.68 14.35
C PRO A 40 -23.31 -12.11 13.46
N PRO A 41 -22.04 -11.91 13.86
CA PRO A 41 -21.56 -11.57 15.20
C PRO A 41 -21.43 -10.06 15.50
N GLY A 42 -21.90 -9.18 14.63
CA GLY A 42 -21.88 -7.71 14.80
C GLY A 42 -20.57 -7.06 14.34
N ASP A 43 -19.64 -7.82 13.76
CA ASP A 43 -18.38 -7.34 13.18
C ASP A 43 -17.81 -8.38 12.21
N ILE A 44 -16.75 -8.02 11.51
CA ILE A 44 -16.00 -8.95 10.65
C ILE A 44 -15.20 -9.96 11.48
N SER A 45 -15.07 -11.18 10.93
CA SER A 45 -14.31 -12.26 11.56
C SER A 45 -12.82 -11.92 11.73
N LEU A 46 -12.14 -12.57 12.68
CA LEU A 46 -10.70 -12.39 12.90
C LEU A 46 -9.89 -12.62 11.63
N VAL A 47 -10.28 -13.62 10.81
CA VAL A 47 -9.63 -13.88 9.52
C VAL A 47 -9.82 -12.70 8.57
N GLY A 48 -11.03 -12.16 8.47
CA GLY A 48 -11.30 -10.95 7.70
C GLY A 48 -10.45 -9.78 8.17
N LYS A 49 -10.31 -9.60 9.49
CA LYS A 49 -9.46 -8.55 10.07
C LYS A 49 -8.00 -8.68 9.62
N LEU A 50 -7.43 -9.88 9.69
CA LEU A 50 -6.06 -10.17 9.26
C LEU A 50 -5.86 -10.00 7.74
N VAL A 51 -6.87 -10.33 6.93
CA VAL A 51 -6.83 -10.08 5.49
C VAL A 51 -6.75 -8.59 5.20
N PHE A 52 -7.59 -7.78 5.84
CA PHE A 52 -7.56 -6.32 5.66
C PHE A 52 -6.27 -5.68 6.19
N SER A 53 -5.80 -6.09 7.38
CA SER A 53 -4.67 -5.45 8.03
C SER A 53 -3.29 -5.92 7.53
N ILE A 54 -3.16 -7.15 7.05
CA ILE A 54 -1.87 -7.72 6.61
C ILE A 54 -1.96 -8.17 5.15
N GLY A 55 -2.98 -8.94 4.79
CA GLY A 55 -3.11 -9.52 3.46
C GLY A 55 -3.11 -8.45 2.35
N ILE A 56 -3.95 -7.44 2.48
CA ILE A 56 -4.07 -6.35 1.49
C ILE A 56 -2.77 -5.52 1.40
N PRO A 57 -2.16 -5.04 2.50
CA PRO A 57 -0.86 -4.37 2.41
C PRO A 57 0.24 -5.21 1.77
N VAL A 58 0.33 -6.50 2.08
CA VAL A 58 1.33 -7.40 1.47
C VAL A 58 1.05 -7.58 -0.03
N PHE A 59 -0.21 -7.71 -0.43
CA PHE A 59 -0.57 -7.77 -1.85
C PHE A 59 -0.24 -6.44 -2.56
N TYR A 60 -0.49 -5.31 -1.91
CA TYR A 60 -0.11 -3.99 -2.43
C TYR A 60 1.40 -3.84 -2.60
N PHE A 61 2.21 -4.38 -1.68
CA PHE A 61 3.67 -4.42 -1.80
C PHE A 61 4.12 -5.15 -3.08
N ILE A 62 3.50 -6.29 -3.41
CA ILE A 62 3.76 -7.02 -4.65
C ILE A 62 3.42 -6.13 -5.86
N GLY A 63 2.28 -5.43 -5.80
CA GLY A 63 1.90 -4.43 -6.82
C GLY A 63 2.96 -3.33 -6.99
N LEU A 64 3.47 -2.76 -5.90
CA LEU A 64 4.53 -1.74 -5.95
C LEU A 64 5.84 -2.27 -6.54
N ILE A 65 6.19 -3.54 -6.29
CA ILE A 65 7.34 -4.17 -6.94
C ILE A 65 7.12 -4.24 -8.46
N LEU A 66 5.94 -4.65 -8.91
CA LEU A 66 5.63 -4.73 -10.34
C LEU A 66 5.68 -3.35 -11.01
N VAL A 67 5.09 -2.34 -10.37
CA VAL A 67 5.15 -0.94 -10.85
C VAL A 67 6.60 -0.46 -10.91
N PHE A 68 7.43 -0.76 -9.91
CA PHE A 68 8.85 -0.42 -9.93
C PHE A 68 9.60 -1.12 -11.08
N LEU A 69 9.36 -2.40 -11.29
CA LEU A 69 9.99 -3.16 -12.38
C LEU A 69 9.59 -2.59 -13.74
N PHE A 70 8.32 -2.22 -13.91
CA PHE A 70 7.82 -1.57 -15.11
C PHE A 70 8.45 -0.17 -15.30
N TYR A 71 8.50 0.65 -14.25
CA TYR A 71 9.16 1.96 -14.30
C TYR A 71 10.64 1.84 -14.67
N ARG A 72 11.35 0.86 -14.10
CA ARG A 72 12.74 0.57 -14.44
C ARG A 72 12.89 0.10 -15.88
N PHE A 73 11.95 -0.68 -16.40
CA PHE A 73 11.92 -1.09 -17.81
C PHE A 73 11.79 0.12 -18.75
N LEU A 74 10.92 1.08 -18.44
CA LEU A 74 10.79 2.32 -19.21
C LEU A 74 12.07 3.15 -19.18
N LEU A 75 12.67 3.35 -18.00
CA LEU A 75 13.90 4.14 -17.85
C LEU A 75 15.11 3.57 -18.59
N LYS A 76 15.16 2.24 -18.78
CA LYS A 76 16.20 1.61 -19.59
C LYS A 76 16.20 2.07 -21.04
N GLN A 77 15.04 2.42 -21.60
CA GLN A 77 14.94 2.95 -22.97
C GLN A 77 15.66 4.31 -23.12
N PHE A 78 15.85 5.03 -22.02
CA PHE A 78 16.54 6.31 -21.95
C PHE A 78 17.99 6.19 -21.42
N ALA A 79 18.54 4.97 -21.35
CA ALA A 79 19.85 4.67 -20.76
C ALA A 79 20.02 5.16 -19.30
N ILE A 80 18.91 5.21 -18.54
CA ILE A 80 18.91 5.61 -17.14
C ILE A 80 18.85 4.35 -16.26
N GLU A 81 19.91 4.10 -15.51
CA GLU A 81 19.96 3.01 -14.55
C GLU A 81 19.72 3.49 -13.12
N ILE A 82 18.70 2.92 -12.49
CA ILE A 82 18.37 3.08 -11.07
C ILE A 82 18.59 1.77 -10.30
N HIS A 83 19.15 1.90 -9.10
CA HIS A 83 19.32 0.81 -8.14
C HIS A 83 17.99 0.44 -7.50
N LYS A 84 17.81 -0.86 -7.26
CA LYS A 84 16.57 -1.43 -6.71
C LYS A 84 16.42 -1.18 -5.21
N THR A 85 17.54 -0.99 -4.50
CA THR A 85 17.56 -0.91 -3.03
C THR A 85 16.69 0.22 -2.51
N ILE A 86 16.77 1.41 -3.10
CA ILE A 86 16.03 2.59 -2.62
C ILE A 86 14.50 2.38 -2.78
N PRO A 87 13.96 2.03 -3.96
CA PRO A 87 12.55 1.73 -4.14
C PRO A 87 12.03 0.58 -3.26
N ILE A 88 12.84 -0.46 -3.04
CA ILE A 88 12.45 -1.57 -2.16
C ILE A 88 12.28 -1.07 -0.71
N ILE A 89 13.22 -0.26 -0.20
CA ILE A 89 13.12 0.33 1.14
C ILE A 89 11.86 1.19 1.25
N ILE A 90 11.59 2.04 0.25
CA ILE A 90 10.37 2.87 0.21
C ILE A 90 9.12 2.00 0.29
N ASN A 91 9.04 0.95 -0.54
CA ASN A 91 7.89 0.05 -0.58
C ASN A 91 7.71 -0.69 0.76
N ILE A 92 8.79 -1.09 1.43
CA ILE A 92 8.74 -1.72 2.75
C ILE A 92 8.16 -0.74 3.78
N VAL A 93 8.67 0.49 3.83
CA VAL A 93 8.17 1.52 4.76
C VAL A 93 6.70 1.82 4.51
N VAL A 94 6.29 1.97 3.26
CA VAL A 94 4.89 2.15 2.86
C VAL A 94 4.02 0.99 3.31
N THR A 95 4.50 -0.24 3.17
CA THR A 95 3.74 -1.44 3.55
C THR A 95 3.57 -1.52 5.06
N ILE A 96 4.63 -1.25 5.83
CA ILE A 96 4.57 -1.19 7.29
C ILE A 96 3.57 -0.11 7.74
N TYR A 97 3.62 1.08 7.11
CA TYR A 97 2.67 2.15 7.38
C TYR A 97 1.21 1.70 7.13
N LEU A 98 0.93 1.05 6.01
CA LEU A 98 -0.41 0.56 5.69
C LEU A 98 -0.87 -0.54 6.66
N ILE A 99 0.01 -1.46 7.05
CA ILE A 99 -0.31 -2.50 8.04
C ILE A 99 -0.73 -1.85 9.36
N ILE A 100 0.04 -0.88 9.83
CA ILE A 100 -0.27 -0.15 11.06
C ILE A 100 -1.61 0.59 10.91
N SER A 101 -1.76 1.38 9.84
CA SER A 101 -2.97 2.18 9.59
C SER A 101 -4.23 1.32 9.52
N PHE A 102 -4.21 0.21 8.78
CA PHE A 102 -5.35 -0.69 8.68
C PHE A 102 -5.58 -1.50 9.95
N SER A 103 -4.52 -1.85 10.69
CA SER A 103 -4.68 -2.49 12.00
C SER A 103 -5.44 -1.57 12.97
N TYR A 104 -5.12 -0.28 13.00
CA TYR A 104 -5.87 0.70 13.80
C TYR A 104 -7.35 0.72 13.45
N VAL A 105 -7.68 0.74 12.16
CA VAL A 105 -9.07 0.84 11.66
C VAL A 105 -9.87 -0.46 11.86
N VAL A 106 -9.21 -1.61 11.75
CA VAL A 106 -9.87 -2.92 11.75
C VAL A 106 -10.01 -3.51 13.16
N PHE A 107 -9.04 -3.22 14.04
CA PHE A 107 -9.03 -3.70 15.42
C PHE A 107 -9.50 -2.64 16.43
N ASP A 108 -9.94 -1.46 15.97
CA ASP A 108 -10.39 -0.36 16.82
C ASP A 108 -9.35 0.01 17.89
N LEU A 109 -8.07 0.11 17.48
CA LEU A 109 -6.97 0.45 18.40
C LEU A 109 -6.82 1.97 18.62
N SER A 110 -7.71 2.76 18.01
CA SER A 110 -7.74 4.23 18.05
C SER A 110 -8.43 4.78 19.29
#